data_AF-A0AAE2C3U9-F1
#
_entry.id   AF-A0AAE2C3U9-F1
#
_cell.length_a   1.000
_cell.length_b   1.000
_cell.length_c   1.000
_cell.angle_alpha   90.00
_cell.angle_beta   90.00
_cell.angle_gamma   90.00
#
_symmetry.space_group_name_H-M   'P 1'
#
loop_
_entity.id
_entity.type
_entity.pdbx_description
1 polymer ?
#
loop_
_entity_poly.entity_id
_entity_poly.type
_entity_poly.pdbx_seq_one_letter_code
_entity_poly.pdbx_strand_id
1 'polypeptide(L)'
;MGGSVGRVLMMLGVFTSDPDKVSVDSITLFVTLLCACIVIGHLLEENRWMNESISALFIGLGTGIVILLATKGASSRILEFDEELFFIYLLPPIIFNAGFQVKKKQFFRNFMTIMLFGAFGTGISFFIISFGAKEFFETFDMGYFELRDFLAIGAIFSATDSVCTLQVLNQDETPLLYSLVFGEGVVNDATSVVLFNAIQKFDLSDVNSRVLLKFMAISFLYL
;
A
#
# COMPACT_ATOMS: atom_id res chain seq x y z
N MET A 1 -13.49 35.55 -1.75
CA MET A 1 -14.05 34.95 -2.98
C MET A 1 -13.95 33.42 -2.96
N GLY A 2 -14.50 32.74 -1.93
CA GLY A 2 -14.41 31.28 -1.76
C GLY A 2 -15.72 30.51 -1.96
N GLY A 3 -16.78 31.18 -2.42
CA GLY A 3 -18.15 30.63 -2.43
C GLY A 3 -18.53 29.80 -3.65
N SER A 4 -17.69 29.76 -4.70
CA SER A 4 -18.06 29.09 -5.97
C SER A 4 -17.75 27.60 -5.97
N VAL A 5 -16.60 27.19 -5.40
CA VAL A 5 -16.18 25.78 -5.38
C VAL A 5 -17.05 24.94 -4.44
N GLY A 6 -17.34 25.48 -3.24
CA GLY A 6 -18.23 24.81 -2.28
C GLY A 6 -19.67 24.66 -2.78
N ARG A 7 -20.16 25.57 -3.63
CA ARG A 7 -21.49 25.45 -4.26
C ARG A 7 -21.52 24.42 -5.37
N VAL A 8 -20.46 24.30 -6.17
CA VAL A 8 -20.36 23.26 -7.22
C VAL A 8 -20.31 21.86 -6.59
N LEU A 9 -19.57 21.69 -5.49
CA LEU A 9 -19.54 20.44 -4.71
C LEU A 9 -20.88 20.11 -4.03
N MET A 10 -21.61 21.11 -3.52
CA MET A 10 -22.99 20.90 -3.04
C MET A 10 -23.95 20.52 -4.17
N MET A 11 -23.81 21.13 -5.35
CA MET A 11 -24.69 20.85 -6.50
C MET A 11 -24.45 19.45 -7.09
N LEU A 12 -23.27 18.87 -6.87
CA LEU A 12 -22.91 17.50 -7.22
C LEU A 12 -23.41 16.43 -6.22
N GLY A 13 -24.11 16.82 -5.15
CA GLY A 13 -24.77 15.87 -4.24
C GLY A 13 -23.91 15.30 -3.11
N VAL A 14 -22.66 15.74 -2.97
CA VAL A 14 -21.62 15.17 -2.06
C VAL A 14 -21.84 15.50 -0.57
N PHE A 15 -22.92 16.20 -0.19
CA PHE A 15 -23.11 16.66 1.18
C PHE A 15 -24.56 16.54 1.67
N THR A 16 -24.93 15.37 2.20
CA THR A 16 -26.03 15.26 3.17
C THR A 16 -25.65 14.31 4.32
N SER A 17 -25.98 14.71 5.55
CA SER A 17 -25.51 14.14 6.81
C SER A 17 -26.16 12.80 7.20
N ASP A 18 -26.12 11.79 6.33
CA ASP A 18 -26.49 10.41 6.64
C ASP A 18 -25.23 9.53 6.70
N PRO A 19 -25.04 8.66 7.71
CA PRO A 19 -23.87 7.80 7.81
C PRO A 19 -23.72 6.86 6.61
N ASP A 20 -24.83 6.35 6.07
CA ASP A 20 -24.81 5.50 4.87
C ASP A 20 -24.42 6.28 3.60
N LYS A 21 -24.71 7.59 3.56
CA LYS A 21 -24.33 8.45 2.44
C LYS A 21 -22.87 8.85 2.47
N VAL A 22 -22.29 9.03 3.66
CA VAL A 22 -20.85 9.33 3.81
C VAL A 22 -19.99 8.20 3.23
N SER A 23 -20.35 6.93 3.47
CA SER A 23 -19.65 5.79 2.86
C SER A 23 -19.79 5.76 1.34
N VAL A 24 -20.99 6.06 0.81
CA VAL A 24 -21.21 6.15 -0.64
C VAL A 24 -20.41 7.30 -1.26
N ASP A 25 -20.32 8.44 -0.59
CA ASP A 25 -19.55 9.60 -1.04
C ASP A 25 -18.04 9.30 -1.06
N SER A 26 -17.50 8.62 -0.04
CA SER A 26 -16.09 8.18 -0.01
C SER A 26 -15.75 7.22 -1.17
N ILE A 27 -16.62 6.23 -1.42
CA ILE A 27 -16.45 5.26 -2.51
C ILE A 27 -16.53 5.97 -3.87
N THR A 28 -17.51 6.85 -4.04
CA THR A 28 -17.70 7.61 -5.28
C THR A 28 -16.49 8.50 -5.56
N LEU A 29 -15.96 9.16 -4.54
CA LEU A 29 -14.78 9.98 -4.62
C LEU A 29 -13.54 9.15 -4.99
N PHE A 30 -13.36 7.99 -4.36
CA PHE A 30 -12.27 7.08 -4.66
C PHE A 30 -12.29 6.59 -6.11
N VAL A 31 -13.44 6.11 -6.59
CA VAL A 31 -13.62 5.67 -7.98
C VAL A 31 -13.39 6.83 -8.96
N THR A 32 -13.92 8.03 -8.66
CA THR A 32 -13.75 9.22 -9.50
C THR A 32 -12.27 9.60 -9.60
N LEU A 33 -11.54 9.58 -8.48
CA LEU A 33 -10.11 9.84 -8.46
C LEU A 33 -9.31 8.81 -9.25
N LEU A 34 -9.64 7.52 -9.12
CA LEU A 34 -9.02 6.47 -9.92
C LEU A 34 -9.22 6.70 -11.41
N CYS A 35 -10.46 6.98 -11.84
CA CYS A 35 -10.75 7.28 -13.24
C CYS A 35 -10.01 8.53 -13.72
N ALA A 36 -9.96 9.59 -12.91
CA ALA A 36 -9.21 10.80 -13.23
C ALA A 36 -7.70 10.51 -13.37
N CYS A 37 -7.12 9.73 -12.45
CA CYS A 37 -5.72 9.31 -12.53
C CYS A 37 -5.42 8.51 -13.80
N ILE A 38 -6.30 7.57 -14.19
CA ILE A 38 -6.14 6.79 -15.43
C ILE A 38 -6.20 7.69 -16.66
N VAL A 39 -7.20 8.58 -16.75
CA VAL A 39 -7.36 9.48 -17.90
C VAL A 39 -6.20 10.47 -17.99
N ILE A 40 -5.82 11.07 -16.88
CA ILE A 40 -4.72 12.04 -16.81
C ILE A 40 -3.38 11.33 -17.08
N GLY A 41 -3.17 10.13 -16.54
CA GLY A 41 -2.00 9.30 -16.81
C GLY A 41 -1.85 8.97 -18.29
N HIS A 42 -2.94 8.56 -18.95
CA HIS A 42 -2.92 8.28 -20.39
C HIS A 42 -2.70 9.53 -21.24
N LEU A 43 -3.27 10.67 -20.86
CA LEU A 43 -3.03 11.96 -21.54
C LEU A 43 -1.59 12.47 -21.35
N LEU A 44 -0.96 12.15 -20.23
CA LEU A 44 0.41 12.54 -19.90
C LEU A 44 1.46 11.53 -20.39
N GLU A 45 1.04 10.42 -20.98
CA GLU A 45 1.93 9.39 -21.53
C GLU A 45 2.88 9.96 -22.60
N GLU A 46 2.47 11.01 -23.30
CA GLU A 46 3.29 11.71 -24.29
C GLU A 46 4.43 12.54 -23.66
N ASN A 47 4.33 12.85 -22.37
CA ASN A 47 5.26 13.72 -21.66
C ASN A 47 6.31 12.90 -20.89
N ARG A 48 7.49 12.70 -21.51
CA ARG A 48 8.62 11.89 -21.01
C ARG A 48 9.17 12.21 -19.60
N TRP A 49 8.70 13.28 -18.96
CA TRP A 49 9.28 13.81 -17.73
C TRP A 49 8.54 13.39 -16.46
N MET A 50 7.37 12.76 -16.57
CA MET A 50 6.54 12.47 -15.39
C MET A 50 6.08 11.01 -15.38
N ASN A 51 6.48 10.28 -14.34
CA ASN A 51 5.98 8.92 -14.10
C ASN A 51 4.50 8.97 -13.69
N GLU A 52 3.75 7.96 -14.09
CA GLU A 52 2.32 7.80 -13.78
C GLU A 52 2.07 7.85 -12.25
N SER A 53 2.90 7.16 -11.46
CA SER A 53 2.79 7.12 -10.00
C SER A 53 2.99 8.49 -9.34
N ILE A 54 3.92 9.30 -9.87
CA ILE A 54 4.18 10.66 -9.34
C ILE A 54 2.98 11.56 -9.64
N SER A 55 2.43 11.46 -10.85
CA SER A 55 1.24 12.21 -11.26
C SER A 55 0.04 11.88 -10.38
N ALA A 56 -0.21 10.58 -10.15
CA ALA A 56 -1.28 10.10 -9.29
C ALA A 56 -1.12 10.60 -7.84
N LEU A 57 0.10 10.59 -7.30
CA LEU A 57 0.40 11.12 -5.97
C LEU A 57 0.05 12.61 -5.86
N PHE A 58 0.44 13.43 -6.84
CA PHE A 58 0.12 14.86 -6.82
C PHE A 58 -1.38 15.14 -6.97
N ILE A 59 -2.09 14.36 -7.79
CA ILE A 59 -3.55 14.47 -7.94
C ILE A 59 -4.26 14.13 -6.62
N GLY A 60 -3.87 13.02 -5.98
CA GLY A 60 -4.41 12.60 -4.69
C GLY A 60 -4.13 13.64 -3.60
N LEU A 61 -2.89 14.11 -3.48
CA LEU A 61 -2.50 15.14 -2.53
C LEU A 61 -3.26 16.46 -2.76
N GLY A 62 -3.32 16.92 -4.02
CA GLY A 62 -4.02 18.13 -4.39
C GLY A 62 -5.51 18.06 -4.07
N THR A 63 -6.15 16.94 -4.39
CA THR A 63 -7.58 16.73 -4.09
C THR A 63 -7.83 16.67 -2.58
N GLY A 64 -6.97 15.98 -1.82
CA GLY A 64 -7.03 15.95 -0.36
C GLY A 64 -6.92 17.34 0.27
N ILE A 65 -5.98 18.17 -0.20
CA ILE A 65 -5.82 19.56 0.27
C ILE A 65 -7.06 20.40 -0.06
N VAL A 66 -7.61 20.28 -1.27
CA VAL A 66 -8.81 21.03 -1.68
C VAL A 66 -10.00 20.66 -0.80
N ILE A 67 -10.21 19.37 -0.53
CA ILE A 67 -11.29 18.89 0.34
C ILE A 67 -11.09 19.38 1.77
N LEU A 68 -9.87 19.29 2.31
CA LEU A 68 -9.56 19.74 3.66
C LEU A 68 -9.86 21.24 3.84
N LEU A 69 -9.46 22.07 2.88
CA LEU A 69 -9.69 23.51 2.89
C LEU A 69 -11.18 23.85 2.68
N ALA A 70 -11.87 23.17 1.76
CA ALA A 70 -13.29 23.39 1.50
C ALA A 70 -14.16 23.01 2.71
N THR A 71 -13.74 21.98 3.45
CA THR A 71 -14.49 21.42 4.57
C THR A 71 -14.09 22.01 5.92
N LYS A 72 -13.06 22.88 5.96
CA LYS A 72 -12.49 23.44 7.20
C LYS A 72 -12.16 22.38 8.26
N GLY A 73 -11.78 21.17 7.83
CA GLY A 73 -11.49 20.05 8.71
C GLY A 73 -12.70 19.33 9.33
N ALA A 74 -13.94 19.64 8.93
CA ALA A 74 -15.15 19.08 9.55
C ALA A 74 -15.57 17.68 9.04
N SER A 75 -15.11 17.24 7.85
CA SER A 75 -15.42 15.91 7.29
C SER A 75 -14.14 15.14 7.00
N SER A 76 -13.62 14.49 8.03
CA SER A 76 -12.46 13.59 7.90
C SER A 76 -12.84 12.24 7.28
N ARG A 77 -14.10 11.81 7.44
CA ARG A 77 -14.57 10.48 6.98
C ARG A 77 -14.66 10.35 5.46
N ILE A 78 -14.87 11.44 4.72
CA ILE A 78 -14.85 11.43 3.24
C ILE A 78 -13.44 11.19 2.70
N LEU A 79 -12.42 11.52 3.50
CA LEU A 79 -11.01 11.32 3.18
C LEU A 79 -10.47 9.98 3.70
N GLU A 80 -11.28 9.24 4.46
CA GLU A 80 -10.88 7.95 5.01
C GLU A 80 -10.98 6.90 3.89
N PHE A 81 -9.82 6.39 3.49
CA PHE A 81 -9.71 5.37 2.47
C PHE A 81 -10.06 4.00 3.08
N ASP A 82 -11.01 3.31 2.45
CA ASP A 82 -11.38 1.96 2.84
C ASP A 82 -10.41 0.95 2.21
N GLU A 83 -9.48 0.45 3.05
CA GLU A 83 -8.49 -0.54 2.67
C GLU A 83 -9.12 -1.88 2.25
N GLU A 84 -10.27 -2.27 2.81
CA GLU A 84 -10.95 -3.52 2.45
C GLU A 84 -11.43 -3.50 1.00
N LEU A 85 -11.93 -2.35 0.52
CA LEU A 85 -12.32 -2.19 -0.88
C LEU A 85 -11.14 -2.37 -1.83
N PHE A 86 -9.96 -1.87 -1.47
CA PHE A 86 -8.76 -2.07 -2.26
C PHE A 86 -8.35 -3.54 -2.33
N PHE A 87 -8.30 -4.22 -1.19
CA PHE A 87 -7.92 -5.64 -1.13
C PHE A 87 -8.93 -6.57 -1.81
N ILE A 88 -10.23 -6.25 -1.76
CA ILE A 88 -11.28 -7.10 -2.34
C ILE A 88 -11.50 -6.83 -3.84
N TYR A 89 -11.47 -5.56 -4.27
CA TYR A 89 -11.86 -5.21 -5.65
C TYR A 89 -10.69 -4.88 -6.57
N LEU A 90 -9.63 -4.21 -6.09
CA LEU A 90 -8.54 -3.73 -6.94
C LEU A 90 -7.37 -4.71 -7.00
N LEU A 91 -6.96 -5.22 -5.84
CA LEU A 91 -5.80 -6.11 -5.74
C LEU A 91 -5.96 -7.40 -6.57
N PRO A 92 -7.11 -8.12 -6.56
CA PRO A 92 -7.21 -9.40 -7.27
C PRO A 92 -7.08 -9.27 -8.80
N PRO A 93 -7.76 -8.32 -9.49
CA PRO A 93 -7.52 -8.10 -10.92
C PRO A 93 -6.08 -7.71 -11.27
N ILE A 94 -5.42 -6.88 -10.43
CA ILE A 94 -4.03 -6.46 -10.65
C ILE A 94 -3.10 -7.68 -10.59
N ILE A 95 -3.19 -8.48 -9.51
CA ILE A 95 -2.37 -9.68 -9.34
C ILE A 95 -2.68 -10.71 -10.43
N PHE A 96 -3.95 -10.88 -10.81
CA PHE A 96 -4.34 -11.81 -11.86
C PHE A 96 -3.76 -11.43 -13.22
N ASN A 97 -3.91 -10.16 -13.63
CA ASN A 97 -3.35 -9.67 -14.89
C ASN A 97 -1.83 -9.83 -14.92
N ALA A 98 -1.15 -9.42 -13.84
CA ALA A 98 0.29 -9.51 -13.76
C ALA A 98 0.77 -10.97 -13.74
N GLY A 99 0.10 -11.85 -12.99
CA GLY A 99 0.36 -13.30 -12.98
C GLY A 99 0.10 -13.99 -14.32
N PHE A 100 -0.85 -13.48 -15.12
CA PHE A 100 -1.11 -13.99 -16.48
C PHE A 100 0.01 -13.63 -17.46
N GLN A 101 0.60 -12.44 -17.33
CA GLN A 101 1.66 -11.95 -18.22
C GLN A 101 3.03 -12.61 -17.96
N VAL A 102 3.28 -13.16 -16.76
CA VAL A 102 4.57 -13.74 -16.38
C VAL A 102 4.86 -15.05 -17.13
N LYS A 103 6.12 -15.23 -17.54
CA LYS A 103 6.63 -16.47 -18.16
C LYS A 103 6.65 -17.62 -17.14
N LYS A 104 5.52 -18.32 -16.98
CA LYS A 104 5.25 -19.39 -15.99
C LYS A 104 6.43 -20.35 -15.78
N LYS A 105 7.06 -20.83 -16.85
CA LYS A 105 8.19 -21.78 -16.77
C LYS A 105 9.40 -21.23 -15.99
N GLN A 106 9.73 -19.96 -16.15
CA GLN A 106 10.87 -19.35 -15.44
C GLN A 106 10.50 -19.00 -13.99
N PHE A 107 9.28 -18.56 -13.75
CA PHE A 107 8.76 -18.29 -12.42
C PHE A 107 8.79 -19.55 -11.54
N PHE A 108 8.20 -20.66 -12.00
CA PHE A 108 8.17 -21.91 -11.23
C PHE A 108 9.56 -22.54 -11.06
N ARG A 109 10.46 -22.38 -12.04
CA ARG A 109 11.84 -22.87 -11.90
C ARG A 109 12.61 -22.17 -10.80
N ASN A 110 12.35 -20.88 -10.57
CA ASN A 110 13.02 -20.06 -9.56
C ASN A 110 12.13 -19.76 -8.35
N PHE A 111 11.06 -20.53 -8.15
CA PHE A 111 10.08 -20.30 -7.10
C PHE A 111 10.72 -20.24 -5.71
N MET A 112 11.70 -21.12 -5.43
CA MET A 112 12.42 -21.08 -4.15
C MET A 112 13.21 -19.79 -3.95
N THR A 113 13.82 -19.25 -5.01
CA THR A 113 14.54 -17.97 -4.95
C THR A 113 13.58 -16.81 -4.70
N ILE A 114 12.43 -16.83 -5.36
CA ILE A 114 11.36 -15.84 -5.17
C ILE A 114 10.85 -15.88 -3.72
N MET A 115 10.55 -17.08 -3.20
CA MET A 115 10.12 -17.23 -1.81
C MET A 115 11.21 -16.81 -0.82
N LEU A 116 12.48 -17.12 -1.09
CA LEU A 116 13.58 -16.72 -0.23
C LEU A 116 13.71 -15.19 -0.17
N PHE A 117 13.65 -14.50 -1.31
CA PHE A 117 13.74 -13.04 -1.31
C PHE A 117 12.46 -12.38 -0.76
N GLY A 118 11.28 -12.76 -1.25
CA GLY A 118 10.03 -12.11 -0.91
C GLY A 118 9.48 -12.45 0.48
N ALA A 119 9.73 -13.65 1.02
CA ALA A 119 9.27 -13.99 2.37
C ALA A 119 10.38 -13.80 3.41
N PHE A 120 11.52 -14.47 3.20
CA PHE A 120 12.60 -14.45 4.18
C PHE A 120 13.38 -13.13 4.16
N GLY A 121 13.61 -12.55 2.98
CA GLY A 121 14.18 -11.20 2.86
C GLY A 121 13.31 -10.14 3.53
N THR A 122 12.00 -10.13 3.26
CA THR A 122 11.05 -9.23 3.92
C THR A 122 11.01 -9.43 5.43
N GLY A 123 11.07 -10.67 5.91
CA GLY A 123 11.17 -10.96 7.34
C GLY A 123 12.45 -10.40 7.99
N ILE A 124 13.59 -10.46 7.30
CA ILE A 124 14.83 -9.84 7.79
C ILE A 124 14.69 -8.32 7.79
N SER A 125 14.22 -7.72 6.70
CA SER A 125 13.98 -6.28 6.59
C SER A 125 13.06 -5.78 7.69
N PHE A 126 11.98 -6.50 7.97
CA PHE A 126 11.04 -6.24 9.06
C PHE A 126 11.76 -6.10 10.41
N PHE A 127 12.62 -7.05 10.78
CA PHE A 127 13.34 -6.97 12.05
C PHE A 127 14.32 -5.80 12.08
N ILE A 128 15.12 -5.64 11.02
CA ILE A 128 16.12 -4.56 10.94
C ILE A 128 15.44 -3.19 11.07
N ILE A 129 14.34 -2.97 10.35
CA ILE A 129 13.62 -1.70 10.36
C ILE A 129 12.91 -1.50 11.70
N SER A 130 12.27 -2.53 12.26
CA SER A 130 11.58 -2.40 13.57
C SER A 130 12.54 -2.03 14.69
N PHE A 131 13.66 -2.75 14.81
CA PHE A 131 14.68 -2.46 15.82
C PHE A 131 15.38 -1.12 15.53
N GLY A 132 15.70 -0.85 14.27
CA GLY A 132 16.31 0.42 13.86
C GLY A 132 15.41 1.62 14.14
N ALA A 133 14.10 1.50 13.90
CA ALA A 133 13.11 2.53 14.23
C ALA A 133 13.06 2.75 15.74
N LYS A 134 13.00 1.68 16.54
CA LYS A 134 13.00 1.80 18.00
C LYS A 134 14.22 2.58 18.51
N GLU A 135 15.43 2.16 18.13
CA GLU A 135 16.68 2.81 18.55
C GLU A 135 16.74 4.28 18.07
N PHE A 136 16.29 4.53 16.84
CA PHE A 136 16.22 5.88 16.28
C PHE A 136 15.28 6.77 17.09
N PHE A 137 14.03 6.37 17.33
CA PHE A 137 13.06 7.19 18.05
C PHE A 137 13.40 7.37 19.54
N GLU A 138 13.98 6.36 20.19
CA GLU A 138 14.49 6.47 21.57
C GLU A 138 15.66 7.48 21.65
N THR A 139 16.52 7.54 20.63
CA THR A 139 17.63 8.51 20.58
C THR A 139 17.13 9.97 20.48
N PHE A 140 15.99 10.20 19.83
CA PHE A 140 15.41 11.54 19.63
C PHE A 140 14.40 11.95 20.74
N ASP A 141 14.30 11.18 21.83
CA ASP A 141 13.40 11.42 22.97
C ASP A 141 11.91 11.56 22.58
N MET A 142 11.52 10.89 21.48
CA MET A 142 10.13 10.85 20.99
C MET A 142 9.39 9.70 21.68
N GLY A 143 9.23 9.81 23.01
CA GLY A 143 8.75 8.75 23.91
C GLY A 143 7.26 8.40 23.87
N TYR A 144 6.61 8.45 22.70
CA TYR A 144 5.18 8.18 22.56
C TYR A 144 4.82 6.84 21.92
N PHE A 145 5.78 6.12 21.33
CA PHE A 145 5.52 4.90 20.58
C PHE A 145 5.71 3.64 21.42
N GLU A 146 4.76 2.71 21.32
CA GLU A 146 4.85 1.40 21.93
C GLU A 146 5.64 0.42 21.04
N LEU A 147 6.06 -0.73 21.59
CA LEU A 147 6.72 -1.79 20.82
C LEU A 147 5.89 -2.21 19.60
N ARG A 148 4.56 -2.20 19.73
CA ARG A 148 3.63 -2.50 18.64
C ARG A 148 3.80 -1.54 17.47
N ASP A 149 3.99 -0.25 17.73
CA ASP A 149 4.12 0.77 16.70
C ASP A 149 5.43 0.59 15.92
N PHE A 150 6.53 0.28 16.61
CA PHE A 150 7.81 0.01 15.96
C PHE A 150 7.76 -1.25 15.07
N LEU A 151 7.08 -2.30 15.52
CA LEU A 151 6.85 -3.50 14.71
C LEU A 151 5.93 -3.18 13.52
N ALA A 152 4.86 -2.41 13.72
CA ALA A 152 3.97 -2.00 12.64
C ALA A 152 4.72 -1.20 11.56
N ILE A 153 5.57 -0.25 11.97
CA ILE A 153 6.49 0.48 11.09
C ILE A 153 7.37 -0.49 10.31
N GLY A 154 7.99 -1.46 11.00
CA GLY A 154 8.82 -2.47 10.34
C GLY A 154 8.06 -3.29 9.29
N ALA A 155 6.80 -3.65 9.55
CA ALA A 155 5.98 -4.42 8.61
C ALA A 155 5.56 -3.59 7.39
N ILE A 156 5.24 -2.31 7.59
CA ILE A 156 4.88 -1.41 6.50
C ILE A 156 6.10 -1.13 5.60
N PHE A 157 7.26 -0.82 6.21
CA PHE A 157 8.46 -0.47 5.47
C PHE A 157 9.28 -1.66 4.98
N SER A 158 8.99 -2.89 5.43
CA SER A 158 9.63 -4.08 4.87
C SER A 158 9.19 -4.37 3.44
N ALA A 159 8.06 -3.81 3.01
CA ALA A 159 7.58 -3.95 1.65
C ALA A 159 8.26 -3.01 0.67
N THR A 160 8.95 -3.59 -0.31
CA THR A 160 9.56 -2.89 -1.44
C THR A 160 8.57 -2.77 -2.60
N ASP A 161 8.45 -1.56 -3.18
CA ASP A 161 7.66 -1.35 -4.39
C ASP A 161 8.43 -1.83 -5.62
N SER A 162 8.03 -3.01 -6.13
CA SER A 162 8.60 -3.59 -7.34
C SER A 162 8.07 -2.95 -8.63
N VAL A 163 6.92 -2.23 -8.60
CA VAL A 163 6.23 -1.72 -9.80
C VAL A 163 7.10 -0.74 -10.57
N CYS A 164 7.72 0.21 -9.87
CA CYS A 164 8.63 1.18 -10.50
C CYS A 164 9.81 0.49 -11.20
N THR A 165 10.38 -0.56 -10.59
CA THR A 165 11.49 -1.30 -11.20
C THR A 165 11.05 -2.13 -12.41
N LEU A 166 9.83 -2.69 -12.37
CA LEU A 166 9.25 -3.43 -13.49
C LEU A 166 8.93 -2.54 -14.68
N GLN A 167 8.61 -1.26 -14.47
CA GLN A 167 8.39 -0.30 -15.56
C GLN A 167 9.64 -0.04 -16.42
N VAL A 168 10.83 -0.18 -15.84
CA VAL A 168 12.11 0.00 -16.54
C VAL A 168 12.63 -1.31 -17.14
N LEU A 169 12.20 -2.45 -16.60
CA LEU A 169 12.63 -3.77 -17.04
C LEU A 169 11.84 -4.26 -18.25
N ASN A 170 12.55 -4.69 -19.29
CA ASN A 170 11.93 -5.33 -20.44
C ASN A 170 11.87 -6.86 -20.24
N GLN A 171 10.65 -7.42 -20.26
CA GLN A 171 10.38 -8.85 -20.07
C GLN A 171 10.95 -9.74 -21.19
N ASP A 172 11.20 -9.20 -22.38
CA ASP A 172 11.77 -9.95 -23.50
C ASP A 172 13.29 -9.95 -23.50
N GLU A 173 13.90 -8.85 -23.06
CA GLU A 173 15.36 -8.77 -22.88
C GLU A 173 15.82 -9.53 -21.63
N THR A 174 15.09 -9.40 -20.51
CA THR A 174 15.49 -9.95 -19.20
C THR A 174 14.36 -10.73 -18.50
N PRO A 175 13.83 -11.81 -19.11
CA PRO A 175 12.68 -12.55 -18.59
C PRO A 175 12.87 -13.16 -17.20
N LEU A 176 14.12 -13.51 -16.85
CA LEU A 176 14.46 -14.04 -15.53
C LEU A 176 14.34 -12.96 -14.46
N LEU A 177 14.96 -11.81 -14.68
CA LEU A 177 14.98 -10.71 -13.72
C LEU A 177 13.57 -10.15 -13.53
N TYR A 178 12.81 -9.97 -14.62
CA TYR A 178 11.40 -9.59 -14.55
C TYR A 178 10.59 -10.55 -13.68
N SER A 179 10.72 -11.86 -13.92
CA SER A 179 9.97 -12.88 -13.15
C SER A 179 10.37 -12.92 -11.67
N LEU A 180 11.65 -12.69 -11.36
CA LEU A 180 12.16 -12.67 -9.99
C LEU A 180 11.67 -11.43 -9.23
N VAL A 181 11.82 -10.24 -9.81
CA VAL A 181 11.41 -8.96 -9.19
C VAL A 181 9.89 -8.90 -9.02
N PHE A 182 9.13 -9.34 -10.04
CA PHE A 182 7.68 -9.44 -9.93
C PHE A 182 7.25 -10.41 -8.83
N GLY A 183 7.82 -11.62 -8.83
CA GLY A 183 7.47 -12.63 -7.85
C GLY A 183 7.86 -12.23 -6.43
N GLU A 184 9.04 -11.65 -6.26
CA GLU A 184 9.52 -11.13 -4.99
C GLU A 184 8.55 -10.07 -4.46
N GLY A 185 8.22 -9.05 -5.26
CA GLY A 185 7.27 -8.01 -4.89
C GLY A 185 5.90 -8.55 -4.44
N VAL A 186 5.32 -9.51 -5.18
CA VAL A 186 4.02 -10.09 -4.80
C VAL A 186 4.10 -10.86 -3.48
N VAL A 187 5.15 -11.66 -3.28
CA VAL A 187 5.31 -12.46 -2.04
C VAL A 187 5.63 -11.55 -0.85
N ASN A 188 6.46 -10.55 -1.08
CA ASN A 188 6.76 -9.49 -0.12
C ASN A 188 5.45 -8.81 0.34
N ASP A 189 4.64 -8.28 -0.58
CA ASP A 189 3.44 -7.51 -0.23
C ASP A 189 2.50 -8.36 0.64
N ALA A 190 2.30 -9.62 0.25
CA ALA A 190 1.51 -10.57 1.03
C ALA A 190 2.12 -10.82 2.42
N THR A 191 3.45 -11.00 2.50
CA THR A 191 4.17 -11.23 3.77
C THR A 191 4.02 -10.04 4.71
N SER A 192 4.21 -8.82 4.21
CA SER A 192 4.11 -7.58 4.96
C SER A 192 2.69 -7.34 5.49
N VAL A 193 1.66 -7.60 4.67
CA VAL A 193 0.25 -7.53 5.09
C VAL A 193 -0.08 -8.56 6.18
N VAL A 194 0.43 -9.79 6.06
CA VAL A 194 0.24 -10.83 7.08
C VAL A 194 0.94 -10.43 8.39
N LEU A 195 2.17 -9.95 8.33
CA LEU A 195 2.92 -9.46 9.50
C LEU A 195 2.18 -8.33 10.19
N PHE A 196 1.72 -7.32 9.44
CA PHE A 196 0.98 -6.19 9.97
C PHE A 196 -0.32 -6.61 10.66
N ASN A 197 -1.14 -7.43 9.98
CA ASN A 197 -2.38 -7.97 10.55
C ASN A 197 -2.15 -8.78 11.81
N ALA A 198 -1.07 -9.55 11.84
CA ALA A 198 -0.73 -10.36 12.98
C ALA A 198 -0.25 -9.47 14.15
N ILE A 199 0.55 -8.42 13.92
CA ILE A 199 0.91 -7.43 14.96
C ILE A 199 -0.35 -6.78 15.57
N GLN A 200 -1.35 -6.47 14.74
CA GLN A 200 -2.60 -5.87 15.21
C GLN A 200 -3.43 -6.82 16.09
N LYS A 201 -3.44 -8.11 15.76
CA LYS A 201 -4.25 -9.13 16.47
C LYS A 201 -3.60 -9.64 17.76
N PHE A 202 -2.28 -9.65 17.87
CA PHE A 202 -1.57 -10.24 19.01
C PHE A 202 -1.29 -9.20 20.11
N ASP A 203 -1.68 -9.50 21.34
CA ASP A 203 -1.31 -8.69 22.51
C ASP A 203 0.19 -8.86 22.81
N LEU A 204 0.93 -7.77 22.68
CA LEU A 204 2.41 -7.74 22.82
C LEU A 204 2.84 -7.40 24.26
N SER A 205 1.94 -7.47 25.23
CA SER A 205 2.26 -7.23 26.64
C SER A 205 3.18 -8.30 27.25
N ASP A 206 3.25 -9.51 26.67
CA ASP A 206 4.11 -10.63 27.11
C ASP A 206 5.04 -11.14 25.98
N VAL A 207 5.89 -10.26 25.42
CA VAL A 207 6.83 -10.67 24.36
C VAL A 207 7.97 -11.54 24.92
N ASN A 208 7.76 -12.85 24.91
CA ASN A 208 8.85 -13.81 24.95
C ASN A 208 9.40 -13.99 23.53
N SER A 209 10.72 -13.98 23.33
CA SER A 209 11.37 -14.17 22.02
C SER A 209 10.96 -15.48 21.32
N ARG A 210 10.51 -16.47 22.10
CA ARG A 210 9.89 -17.72 21.61
C ARG A 210 8.49 -17.55 21.02
N VAL A 211 7.72 -16.56 21.47
CA VAL A 211 6.39 -16.24 20.91
C VAL A 211 6.55 -15.53 19.57
N LEU A 212 7.54 -14.65 19.41
CA LEU A 212 7.89 -14.01 18.14
C LEU A 212 8.37 -15.01 17.08
N LEU A 213 9.20 -15.98 17.49
CA LEU A 213 9.66 -17.08 16.62
C LEU A 213 8.54 -18.07 16.29
N LYS A 214 7.67 -18.40 17.25
CA LYS A 214 6.45 -19.19 16.99
C LYS A 214 5.47 -18.44 16.09
N PHE A 215 5.34 -17.12 16.23
CA PHE A 215 4.49 -16.26 15.42
C PHE A 215 4.93 -16.27 13.95
N MET A 216 6.24 -16.17 13.69
CA MET A 216 6.77 -16.26 12.33
C MET A 216 6.60 -17.68 11.75
N ALA A 217 6.84 -18.71 12.56
CA ALA A 217 6.65 -20.11 12.15
C ALA A 217 5.18 -20.48 11.90
N ILE A 218 4.23 -19.96 12.69
CA ILE A 218 2.80 -20.26 12.56
C ILE A 218 2.17 -19.43 11.43
N SER A 219 2.53 -18.16 11.27
CA SER A 219 1.96 -17.31 10.22
C SER A 219 2.33 -17.79 8.81
N PHE A 220 3.48 -18.43 8.65
CA PHE A 220 3.91 -19.03 7.37
C PHE A 220 3.48 -20.49 7.17
N LEU A 221 3.12 -21.22 8.23
CA LEU A 221 2.75 -22.64 8.17
C LEU A 221 1.23 -22.88 8.21
N TYR A 222 0.44 -21.85 8.57
CA TYR A 222 -1.03 -21.87 8.59
C TYR A 222 -1.65 -20.98 7.50
N LEU A 223 -1.01 -20.97 6.32
CA LEU A 223 -1.57 -20.45 5.07
C LEU A 223 -1.99 -21.62 4.18
#